data_AF-A0A2K0WEY9-F1
#
_entry.id   AF-A0A2K0WEY9-F1
#
_cell.length_a   1.000
_cell.length_b   1.000
_cell.length_c   1.000
_cell.angle_alpha   90.00
_cell.angle_beta   90.00
_cell.angle_gamma   90.00
#
_symmetry.space_group_name_H-M   'P 1'
#
loop_
_entity.id
_entity.type
_entity.pdbx_description
1 polymer ?
#
loop_
_entity_poly.entity_id
_entity_poly.type
_entity_poly.pdbx_seq_one_letter_code
_entity_poly.pdbx_strand_id
1 'polypeptide(L)'
;MSDIRFAVRAEVQHRTEPIEIAINFIRDHYKALTRTWSTTFATIIIAFFSVSIFKSLLQPAAPRPVGDLVKVAGLARSFEPLIYYSEHAVSQVHDLQATSVAVWDLGESVRTSDMRDAPRIVADLDALSETMKTLAIEMTKFFARVDGDIDGILNVMDWAKMHLNRLKSSPSPSTISSAYDNIHNLLSQAHVLEDASGSPTTLGRLTSHIFGLSNPQREQRMVQLLFTEFLSVLEDSIQAELQHSVTLFALFEAVDHHFLNLARTVVRESSAQEELHADMLSSLWTRLLGTRAAELRKFEQNRLLLRDVREKTVRNKGILVEHNGKLLTLKASLETLRSKLVSPLVRGVNSTTLTLEDQIRGLSDVSDYLGDVRKQQKGKVMETLFGSVPSKKYAIEDRPGTVVVNPL
;
A
#
# COMPACT_ATOMS: atom_id res chain seq x y z
N MET A 1 18.96 45.82 80.57
CA MET A 1 17.62 45.57 79.97
C MET A 1 17.33 46.43 78.72
N SER A 2 18.19 47.42 78.40
CA SER A 2 18.16 48.19 77.15
C SER A 2 18.63 47.38 75.92
N ASP A 3 19.68 46.58 76.07
CA ASP A 3 20.38 46.01 74.90
C ASP A 3 19.61 44.87 74.21
N ILE A 4 18.84 44.09 74.97
CA ILE A 4 17.97 43.04 74.42
C ILE A 4 16.84 43.65 73.57
N ARG A 5 16.34 44.84 73.91
CA ARG A 5 15.30 45.52 73.13
C ARG A 5 15.82 46.09 71.82
N PHE A 6 17.07 46.52 71.77
CA PHE A 6 17.69 47.02 70.54
C PHE A 6 18.12 45.88 69.61
N ALA A 7 18.65 44.78 70.15
CA ALA A 7 18.98 43.58 69.36
C ALA A 7 17.73 42.95 68.73
N VAL A 8 16.62 42.83 69.48
CA VAL A 8 15.35 42.31 68.95
C VAL A 8 14.74 43.24 67.90
N ARG A 9 14.88 44.57 68.04
CA ARG A 9 14.42 45.52 67.00
C ARG A 9 15.25 45.44 65.72
N ALA A 10 16.56 45.33 65.83
CA ALA A 10 17.45 45.19 64.68
C ALA A 10 17.25 43.86 63.94
N GLU A 11 16.98 42.77 64.68
CA GLU A 11 16.74 41.45 64.10
C GLU A 11 15.35 41.32 63.43
N VAL A 12 14.32 41.97 63.99
CA VAL A 12 13.00 42.08 63.35
C VAL A 12 13.05 42.99 62.11
N GLN A 13 13.87 44.03 62.13
CA GLN A 13 14.04 44.94 61.00
C GLN A 13 14.77 44.25 59.83
N HIS A 14 15.83 43.48 60.07
CA HIS A 14 16.46 42.68 59.01
C HIS A 14 15.55 41.60 58.40
N ARG A 15 14.59 41.05 59.16
CA ARG A 15 13.61 40.10 58.62
C ARG A 15 12.50 40.78 57.80
N THR A 16 12.25 42.07 58.03
CA THR A 16 11.17 42.82 57.36
C THR A 16 11.67 43.74 56.24
N GLU A 17 12.96 44.09 56.22
CA GLU A 17 13.66 44.78 55.14
C GLU A 17 13.37 44.22 53.73
N PRO A 18 13.50 42.90 53.45
CA PRO A 18 13.24 42.40 52.10
C PRO A 18 11.77 42.56 51.68
N ILE A 19 10.84 42.50 52.64
CA ILE A 19 9.41 42.65 52.39
C ILE A 19 9.06 44.13 52.18
N GLU A 20 9.64 45.04 52.97
CA GLU A 20 9.42 46.48 52.85
C GLU A 20 10.01 47.03 51.55
N ILE A 21 11.18 46.55 51.13
CA ILE A 21 11.79 46.86 49.83
C ILE A 21 10.89 46.39 48.69
N ALA A 22 10.35 45.16 48.76
CA ALA A 22 9.42 44.64 47.75
C ALA A 22 8.14 45.48 47.67
N ILE A 23 7.56 45.88 48.81
CA ILE A 23 6.35 46.69 48.87
C ILE A 23 6.59 48.09 48.31
N ASN A 24 7.69 48.74 48.68
CA ASN A 24 8.03 50.07 48.17
C ASN A 24 8.34 50.03 46.68
N PHE A 25 9.03 48.99 46.19
CA PHE A 25 9.25 48.77 44.76
C PHE A 25 7.93 48.64 43.98
N ILE A 26 6.98 47.83 44.47
CA ILE A 26 5.65 47.69 43.84
C ILE A 26 4.90 49.02 43.84
N ARG A 27 4.94 49.77 44.96
CA ARG A 27 4.27 51.05 45.12
C ARG A 27 4.82 52.11 44.17
N ASP A 28 6.13 52.21 44.05
CA ASP A 28 6.78 53.19 43.18
C ASP A 28 6.59 52.84 41.70
N HIS A 29 6.61 51.55 41.37
CA HIS A 29 6.30 51.06 40.02
C HIS A 29 4.83 51.33 39.65
N TYR A 30 3.89 51.10 40.56
CA TYR A 30 2.46 51.39 40.35
C TYR A 30 2.20 52.89 40.17
N LYS A 31 2.83 53.74 40.98
CA LYS A 31 2.75 55.20 40.85
C LYS A 31 3.36 55.70 39.53
N ALA A 32 4.45 55.09 39.07
CA ALA A 32 5.08 55.41 37.79
C ALA A 32 4.17 55.02 36.60
N LEU A 33 3.55 53.85 36.65
CA LEU A 33 2.60 53.35 35.64
C LEU A 33 1.35 54.22 35.55
N THR A 34 0.83 54.69 36.69
CA THR A 34 -0.42 55.45 36.78
C THR A 34 -0.28 56.97 36.67
N ARG A 35 0.94 57.48 36.40
CA ARG A 35 1.28 58.91 36.48
C ARG A 35 0.57 59.79 35.44
N THR A 36 0.23 59.26 34.27
CA THR A 36 -0.44 60.03 33.20
C THR A 36 -1.57 59.24 32.54
N TRP A 37 -2.54 59.95 31.95
CA TRP A 37 -3.66 59.31 31.24
C TRP A 37 -3.20 58.50 30.03
N SER A 38 -2.14 58.93 29.34
CA SER A 38 -1.52 58.18 28.24
C SER A 38 -0.77 56.93 28.72
N THR A 39 -0.02 57.01 29.84
CA THR A 39 0.67 55.83 30.39
C THR A 39 -0.32 54.82 30.95
N THR A 40 -1.36 55.25 31.66
CA THR A 40 -2.42 54.35 32.15
C THR A 40 -3.15 53.64 31.00
N PHE A 41 -3.50 54.38 29.94
CA PHE A 41 -4.11 53.78 28.76
C PHE A 41 -3.17 52.79 28.06
N ALA A 42 -1.91 53.16 27.86
CA ALA A 42 -0.90 52.27 27.29
C ALA A 42 -0.68 51.01 28.15
N THR A 43 -0.68 51.14 29.48
CA THR A 43 -0.50 49.98 30.38
C THR A 43 -1.71 49.07 30.38
N ILE A 44 -2.93 49.61 30.27
CA ILE A 44 -4.15 48.82 30.10
C ILE A 44 -4.10 48.04 28.78
N ILE A 45 -3.68 48.68 27.69
CA ILE A 45 -3.51 48.03 26.38
C ILE A 45 -2.46 46.92 26.46
N ILE A 46 -1.28 47.20 27.03
CA ILE A 46 -0.20 46.21 27.19
C ILE A 46 -0.65 45.06 28.09
N ALA A 47 -1.38 45.34 29.17
CA ALA A 47 -1.93 44.32 30.05
C ALA A 47 -2.97 43.45 29.32
N PHE A 48 -3.85 44.05 28.51
CA PHE A 48 -4.81 43.33 27.70
C PHE A 48 -4.11 42.40 26.69
N PHE A 49 -3.14 42.93 25.93
CA PHE A 49 -2.35 42.11 24.99
C PHE A 49 -1.54 41.03 25.70
N SER A 50 -0.94 41.33 26.86
CA SER A 50 -0.19 40.35 27.67
C SER A 50 -1.08 39.20 28.14
N VAL A 51 -2.26 39.50 28.68
CA VAL A 51 -3.24 38.47 29.08
C VAL A 51 -3.73 37.69 27.87
N SER A 52 -3.94 38.34 26.73
CA SER A 52 -4.40 37.69 25.50
C SER A 52 -3.33 36.75 24.91
N ILE A 53 -2.06 37.18 24.87
CA ILE A 53 -0.92 36.37 24.44
C ILE A 53 -0.71 35.21 25.41
N PHE A 54 -0.74 35.46 26.73
CA PHE A 54 -0.60 34.42 27.74
C PHE A 54 -1.68 33.34 27.61
N LYS A 55 -2.94 33.74 27.39
CA LYS A 55 -4.03 32.80 27.10
C LYS A 55 -3.81 32.06 25.78
N SER A 56 -3.35 32.73 24.74
CA SER A 56 -3.05 32.11 23.44
C SER A 56 -1.92 31.09 23.51
N LEU A 57 -0.89 31.33 24.34
CA LEU A 57 0.23 30.40 24.51
C LEU A 57 -0.15 29.15 25.31
N LEU A 58 -1.13 29.26 26.20
CA LEU A 58 -1.59 28.14 27.03
C LEU A 58 -2.61 27.23 26.33
N GLN A 59 -3.14 27.65 25.18
CA GLN A 59 -4.04 26.84 24.36
C GLN A 59 -3.27 25.73 23.61
N PRO A 60 -3.92 24.63 23.21
CA PRO A 60 -3.30 23.62 22.36
C PRO A 60 -2.76 24.26 21.08
N ALA A 61 -1.51 23.93 20.73
CA ALA A 61 -0.87 24.49 19.56
C ALA A 61 -1.61 24.08 18.27
N ALA A 62 -1.75 25.03 17.33
CA ALA A 62 -2.41 24.77 16.06
C ALA A 62 -1.68 23.66 15.27
N PRO A 63 -2.43 22.76 14.60
CA PRO A 63 -1.83 21.69 13.79
C PRO A 63 -1.02 22.29 12.65
N ARG A 64 0.16 21.69 12.39
CA ARG A 64 1.02 22.09 11.29
C ARG A 64 0.54 21.40 9.99
N PRO A 65 0.79 21.99 8.82
CA PRO A 65 0.41 21.36 7.56
C PRO A 65 1.20 20.07 7.32
N VAL A 66 0.50 18.98 7.02
CA VAL A 66 1.04 17.61 6.90
C VAL A 66 0.67 16.95 5.57
N GLY A 67 1.39 15.87 5.23
CA GLY A 67 1.04 14.99 4.12
C GLY A 67 -0.34 14.35 4.33
N ASP A 68 -1.09 14.21 3.25
CA ASP A 68 -2.47 13.71 3.29
C ASP A 68 -2.49 12.18 3.10
N LEU A 69 -2.44 11.46 4.23
CA LEU A 69 -2.52 9.99 4.25
C LEU A 69 -3.86 9.47 3.70
N VAL A 70 -4.94 10.25 3.80
CA VAL A 70 -6.26 9.86 3.29
C VAL A 70 -6.26 9.85 1.77
N LYS A 71 -5.57 10.79 1.12
CA LYS A 71 -5.38 10.74 -0.35
C LYS A 71 -4.58 9.53 -0.81
N VAL A 72 -3.51 9.17 -0.10
CA VAL A 72 -2.69 7.99 -0.45
C VAL A 72 -3.48 6.71 -0.19
N ALA A 73 -4.23 6.63 0.90
CA ALA A 73 -5.15 5.52 1.16
C ALA A 73 -6.23 5.42 0.07
N GLY A 74 -6.83 6.54 -0.33
CA GLY A 74 -7.78 6.61 -1.44
C GLY A 74 -7.19 6.11 -2.76
N LEU A 75 -5.90 6.36 -2.99
CA LEU A 75 -5.19 5.78 -4.11
C LEU A 75 -4.93 4.28 -3.93
N ALA A 76 -4.53 3.82 -2.74
CA ALA A 76 -4.37 2.39 -2.47
C ALA A 76 -5.68 1.62 -2.71
N ARG A 77 -6.84 2.24 -2.46
CA ARG A 77 -8.15 1.65 -2.80
C ARG A 77 -8.28 1.27 -4.28
N SER A 78 -7.63 2.01 -5.18
CA SER A 78 -7.66 1.70 -6.61
C SER A 78 -6.91 0.42 -7.00
N PHE A 79 -6.21 -0.22 -6.06
CA PHE A 79 -5.64 -1.56 -6.23
C PHE A 79 -6.68 -2.68 -6.00
N GLU A 80 -7.86 -2.36 -5.48
CA GLU A 80 -8.95 -3.33 -5.28
C GLU A 80 -9.25 -4.18 -6.53
N PRO A 81 -9.37 -3.62 -7.75
CA PRO A 81 -9.54 -4.41 -8.97
C PRO A 81 -8.40 -5.40 -9.24
N LEU A 82 -7.19 -5.11 -8.78
CA LEU A 82 -6.02 -5.99 -8.95
C LEU A 82 -6.10 -7.21 -8.02
N ILE A 83 -6.74 -7.06 -6.85
CA ILE A 83 -7.04 -8.18 -5.95
C ILE A 83 -7.95 -9.18 -6.66
N TYR A 84 -8.99 -8.70 -7.36
CA TYR A 84 -9.87 -9.58 -8.13
C TYR A 84 -9.18 -10.20 -9.35
N TYR A 85 -8.19 -9.52 -9.94
CA TYR A 85 -7.42 -10.07 -11.04
C TYR A 85 -6.64 -11.33 -10.64
N SER A 86 -6.09 -11.39 -9.42
CA SER A 86 -5.38 -12.60 -8.94
C SER A 86 -6.32 -13.72 -8.47
N GLU A 87 -7.62 -13.49 -8.32
CA GLU A 87 -8.60 -14.51 -7.88
C GLU A 87 -8.64 -15.72 -8.83
N HIS A 88 -8.59 -15.49 -10.15
CA HIS A 88 -8.65 -16.56 -11.16
C HIS A 88 -7.28 -17.01 -11.67
N ALA A 89 -6.20 -16.48 -11.09
CA ALA A 89 -4.82 -16.74 -11.49
C ALA A 89 -4.48 -18.24 -11.56
N VAL A 90 -4.84 -18.96 -10.49
CA VAL A 90 -4.53 -20.39 -10.33
C VAL A 90 -5.16 -21.21 -11.44
N SER A 91 -6.46 -20.98 -11.72
CA SER A 91 -7.15 -21.69 -12.80
C SER A 91 -6.56 -21.37 -14.18
N GLN A 92 -6.19 -20.10 -14.44
CA GLN A 92 -5.61 -19.70 -15.71
C GLN A 92 -4.24 -20.35 -15.95
N VAL A 93 -3.38 -20.37 -14.92
CA VAL A 93 -2.07 -21.03 -14.98
C VAL A 93 -2.24 -22.54 -15.18
N HIS A 94 -3.11 -23.18 -14.41
CA HIS A 94 -3.38 -24.60 -14.53
C HIS A 94 -3.88 -24.98 -15.93
N ASP A 95 -4.82 -24.20 -16.47
CA ASP A 95 -5.34 -24.40 -17.83
C ASP A 95 -4.25 -24.26 -18.89
N LEU A 96 -3.35 -23.28 -18.77
CA LEU A 96 -2.22 -23.11 -19.70
C LEU A 96 -1.23 -24.27 -19.61
N GLN A 97 -0.95 -24.78 -18.41
CA GLN A 97 -0.09 -25.95 -18.22
C GLN A 97 -0.71 -27.21 -18.83
N ALA A 98 -2.00 -27.46 -18.55
CA ALA A 98 -2.72 -28.60 -19.11
C ALA A 98 -2.79 -28.51 -20.64
N THR A 99 -2.98 -27.30 -21.17
CA THR A 99 -2.97 -27.06 -22.61
C THR A 99 -1.59 -27.29 -23.24
N SER A 100 -0.51 -26.83 -22.60
CA SER A 100 0.86 -27.10 -23.05
C SER A 100 1.13 -28.61 -23.17
N VAL A 101 0.70 -29.40 -22.17
CA VAL A 101 0.80 -30.87 -22.22
C VAL A 101 -0.05 -31.45 -23.35
N ALA A 102 -1.28 -30.96 -23.54
CA ALA A 102 -2.13 -31.41 -24.65
C ALA A 102 -1.52 -31.07 -26.03
N VAL A 103 -0.88 -29.91 -26.18
CA VAL A 103 -0.17 -29.53 -27.42
C VAL A 103 1.06 -30.44 -27.63
N TRP A 104 1.78 -30.78 -26.57
CA TRP A 104 2.92 -31.71 -26.65
C TRP A 104 2.48 -33.13 -27.04
N ASP A 105 1.43 -33.66 -26.41
CA ASP A 105 0.87 -34.97 -26.76
C ASP A 105 0.43 -34.99 -28.26
N LEU A 106 0.13 -33.82 -28.84
CA LEU A 106 -0.35 -33.66 -30.22
C LEU A 106 0.83 -33.76 -31.16
N GLY A 107 1.93 -33.11 -30.79
CA GLY A 107 3.21 -33.25 -31.45
C GLY A 107 3.63 -34.71 -31.52
N GLU A 108 3.48 -35.47 -30.42
CA GLU A 108 3.80 -36.91 -30.42
C GLU A 108 2.90 -37.71 -31.37
N SER A 109 1.61 -37.39 -31.40
CA SER A 109 0.64 -38.04 -32.30
C SER A 109 0.93 -37.72 -33.78
N VAL A 110 1.28 -36.47 -34.10
CA VAL A 110 1.69 -36.07 -35.46
C VAL A 110 3.01 -36.73 -35.86
N ARG A 111 3.95 -36.90 -34.93
CA ARG A 111 5.26 -37.49 -35.21
C ARG A 111 5.17 -38.94 -35.70
N THR A 112 4.15 -39.67 -35.26
CA THR A 112 3.88 -41.05 -35.68
C THR A 112 2.88 -41.16 -36.84
N SER A 113 2.43 -40.02 -37.38
CA SER A 113 1.46 -39.95 -38.47
C SER A 113 2.12 -39.95 -39.85
N ASP A 114 1.35 -40.32 -40.88
CA ASP A 114 1.78 -40.32 -42.28
C ASP A 114 1.49 -38.98 -43.00
N MET A 115 1.56 -37.86 -42.26
CA MET A 115 1.34 -36.51 -42.81
C MET A 115 2.58 -36.03 -43.57
N ARG A 116 2.37 -35.34 -44.69
CA ARG A 116 3.46 -34.88 -45.57
C ARG A 116 4.34 -33.82 -44.90
N ASP A 117 3.72 -32.85 -44.24
CA ASP A 117 4.42 -31.78 -43.50
C ASP A 117 4.63 -32.09 -41.99
N ALA A 118 4.55 -33.37 -41.58
CA ALA A 118 4.67 -33.78 -40.17
C ALA A 118 5.87 -33.17 -39.42
N PRO A 119 7.12 -33.16 -39.96
CA PRO A 119 8.27 -32.61 -39.23
C PRO A 119 8.12 -31.13 -38.90
N ARG A 120 7.49 -30.35 -39.78
CA ARG A 120 7.26 -28.92 -39.57
C ARG A 120 6.17 -28.68 -38.54
N ILE A 121 5.06 -29.42 -38.63
CA ILE A 121 3.93 -29.34 -37.68
C ILE A 121 4.41 -29.70 -36.27
N VAL A 122 5.22 -30.76 -36.12
CA VAL A 122 5.82 -31.14 -34.84
C VAL A 122 6.71 -30.04 -34.29
N ALA A 123 7.59 -29.44 -35.10
CA ALA A 123 8.44 -28.35 -34.65
C ALA A 123 7.64 -27.12 -34.17
N ASP A 124 6.57 -26.76 -34.88
CA ASP A 124 5.67 -25.66 -34.48
C ASP A 124 4.89 -25.98 -33.19
N LEU A 125 4.44 -27.23 -33.02
CA LEU A 125 3.77 -27.71 -31.80
C LEU A 125 4.72 -27.75 -30.59
N ASP A 126 5.95 -28.23 -30.76
CA ASP A 126 6.97 -28.26 -29.71
C ASP A 126 7.32 -26.83 -29.25
N ALA A 127 7.49 -25.90 -30.20
CA ALA A 127 7.73 -24.49 -29.90
C ALA A 127 6.54 -23.83 -29.18
N LEU A 128 5.31 -24.11 -29.63
CA LEU A 128 4.09 -23.64 -28.97
C LEU A 128 3.99 -24.18 -27.54
N SER A 129 4.20 -25.48 -27.35
CA SER A 129 4.14 -26.12 -26.03
C SER A 129 5.14 -25.53 -25.05
N GLU A 130 6.41 -25.36 -25.45
CA GLU A 130 7.44 -24.81 -24.59
C GLU A 130 7.20 -23.33 -24.26
N THR A 131 6.70 -22.55 -25.23
CA THR A 131 6.33 -21.14 -24.99
C THR A 131 5.15 -21.04 -24.02
N MET A 132 4.12 -21.89 -24.17
CA MET A 132 2.99 -21.94 -23.24
C MET A 132 3.39 -22.37 -21.83
N LYS A 133 4.32 -23.32 -21.70
CA LYS A 133 4.90 -23.74 -20.42
C LYS A 133 5.66 -22.59 -19.75
N THR A 134 6.48 -21.88 -20.53
CA THR A 134 7.22 -20.70 -20.05
C THR A 134 6.25 -19.60 -19.61
N LEU A 135 5.20 -19.33 -20.41
CA LEU A 135 4.14 -18.39 -20.07
C LEU A 135 3.45 -18.77 -18.74
N ALA A 136 3.11 -20.03 -18.53
CA ALA A 136 2.48 -20.47 -17.28
C ALA A 136 3.39 -20.25 -16.06
N ILE A 137 4.70 -20.50 -16.20
CA ILE A 137 5.68 -20.25 -15.13
C ILE A 137 5.78 -18.75 -14.84
N GLU A 138 5.92 -17.91 -15.86
CA GLU A 138 6.02 -16.46 -15.68
C GLU A 138 4.72 -15.86 -15.16
N MET A 139 3.56 -16.36 -15.56
CA MET A 139 2.27 -15.97 -14.99
C MET A 139 2.19 -16.32 -13.51
N THR A 140 2.63 -17.52 -13.11
CA THR A 140 2.68 -17.91 -11.69
C THR A 140 3.53 -16.93 -10.87
N LYS A 141 4.72 -16.58 -11.38
CA LYS A 141 5.61 -15.61 -10.72
C LYS A 141 4.97 -14.23 -10.65
N PHE A 142 4.32 -13.80 -11.72
CA PHE A 142 3.63 -12.51 -11.77
C PHE A 142 2.52 -12.42 -10.73
N PHE A 143 1.62 -13.42 -10.68
CA PHE A 143 0.53 -13.43 -9.71
C PHE A 143 1.02 -13.51 -8.26
N ALA A 144 2.04 -14.33 -7.98
CA ALA A 144 2.65 -14.38 -6.66
C ALA A 144 3.26 -13.03 -6.23
N ARG A 145 3.78 -12.25 -7.19
CA ARG A 145 4.28 -10.90 -6.93
C ARG A 145 3.13 -9.92 -6.67
N VAL A 146 2.11 -9.88 -7.53
CA VAL A 146 0.92 -9.04 -7.33
C VAL A 146 0.31 -9.29 -5.95
N ASP A 147 0.20 -10.57 -5.56
CA ASP A 147 -0.27 -10.96 -4.23
C ASP A 147 0.63 -10.42 -3.10
N GLY A 148 1.95 -10.48 -3.28
CA GLY A 148 2.92 -9.92 -2.33
C GLY A 148 2.88 -8.40 -2.24
N ASP A 149 2.66 -7.72 -3.37
CA ASP A 149 2.55 -6.27 -3.46
C ASP A 149 1.28 -5.77 -2.75
N ILE A 150 0.14 -6.43 -2.94
CA ILE A 150 -1.11 -6.17 -2.20
C ILE A 150 -0.90 -6.34 -0.69
N ASP A 151 -0.25 -7.44 -0.28
CA ASP A 151 0.03 -7.69 1.14
C ASP A 151 1.03 -6.66 1.70
N GLY A 152 2.00 -6.20 0.90
CA GLY A 152 2.92 -5.11 1.24
C GLY A 152 2.21 -3.78 1.48
N ILE A 153 1.27 -3.42 0.61
CA ILE A 153 0.42 -2.23 0.76
C ILE A 153 -0.38 -2.29 2.07
N LEU A 154 -1.06 -3.40 2.34
CA LEU A 154 -1.83 -3.60 3.58
C LEU A 154 -0.94 -3.53 4.82
N ASN A 155 0.25 -4.14 4.78
CA ASN A 155 1.19 -4.07 5.89
C ASN A 155 1.64 -2.63 6.20
N VAL A 156 1.90 -1.82 5.18
CA VAL A 156 2.27 -0.41 5.40
C VAL A 156 1.09 0.39 5.94
N MET A 157 -0.13 0.11 5.50
CA MET A 157 -1.33 0.75 6.03
C MET A 157 -1.55 0.40 7.51
N ASP A 158 -1.42 -0.87 7.89
CA ASP A 158 -1.53 -1.31 9.29
C ASP A 158 -0.41 -0.75 10.16
N TRP A 159 0.81 -0.69 9.60
CA TRP A 159 1.94 -0.04 10.26
C TRP A 159 1.68 1.45 10.50
N ALA A 160 1.20 2.17 9.48
CA ALA A 160 0.84 3.58 9.60
C ALA A 160 -0.30 3.77 10.62
N LYS A 161 -1.35 2.94 10.59
CA LYS A 161 -2.45 2.93 11.57
C LYS A 161 -1.93 2.73 12.99
N MET A 162 -1.02 1.78 13.20
CA MET A 162 -0.38 1.54 14.50
C MET A 162 0.41 2.77 14.98
N HIS A 163 1.21 3.38 14.11
CA HIS A 163 2.03 4.55 14.46
C HIS A 163 1.18 5.79 14.77
N LEU A 164 0.12 6.04 14.01
CA LEU A 164 -0.81 7.14 14.29
C LEU A 164 -1.58 6.92 15.59
N ASN A 165 -2.03 5.69 15.87
CA ASN A 165 -2.68 5.37 17.15
C ASN A 165 -1.73 5.52 18.34
N ARG A 166 -0.44 5.22 18.16
CA ARG A 166 0.60 5.46 19.17
C ARG A 166 0.85 6.96 19.40
N LEU A 167 0.76 7.78 18.36
CA LEU A 167 0.81 9.24 18.52
C LEU A 167 -0.41 9.76 19.28
N LYS A 168 -1.60 9.28 18.95
CA LYS A 168 -2.85 9.67 19.61
C LYS A 168 -2.89 9.28 21.10
N SER A 169 -2.30 8.13 21.46
CA SER A 169 -2.24 7.67 22.85
C SER A 169 -1.12 8.32 23.68
N SER A 170 -0.32 9.20 23.09
CA SER A 170 0.68 9.98 23.83
C SER A 170 0.00 10.85 24.89
N PRO A 171 0.59 11.01 26.09
CA PRO A 171 0.00 11.82 27.15
C PRO A 171 -0.29 13.25 26.65
N SER A 172 -1.44 13.77 27.07
CA SER A 172 -1.88 15.12 26.73
C SER A 172 -0.79 16.14 27.09
N PRO A 173 -0.48 17.11 26.21
CA PRO A 173 0.56 18.09 26.49
C PRO A 173 0.21 18.85 27.77
N SER A 174 1.20 18.97 28.66
CA SER A 174 1.06 19.84 29.84
C SER A 174 0.87 21.30 29.39
N THR A 175 0.33 22.14 30.27
CA THR A 175 0.17 23.59 29.99
C THR A 175 1.51 24.25 29.64
N ILE A 176 2.60 23.82 30.27
CA ILE A 176 3.97 24.28 29.98
C ILE A 176 4.44 23.77 28.61
N SER A 177 4.13 22.51 28.25
CA SER A 177 4.42 21.99 26.91
C SER A 177 3.67 22.77 25.83
N SER A 178 2.40 23.12 26.09
CA SER A 178 1.58 23.91 25.16
C SER A 178 2.15 25.32 24.95
N ALA A 179 2.64 25.95 26.02
CA ALA A 179 3.33 27.23 25.93
C ALA A 179 4.63 27.14 25.10
N TYR A 180 5.43 26.09 25.32
CA TYR A 180 6.61 25.84 24.50
C TYR A 180 6.23 25.60 23.03
N ASP A 181 5.23 24.77 22.76
CA ASP A 181 4.77 24.43 21.41
C ASP A 181 4.29 25.68 20.65
N ASN A 182 3.53 26.56 21.30
CA ASN A 182 3.08 27.83 20.70
C ASN A 182 4.21 28.83 20.48
N ILE A 183 5.13 28.99 21.45
CA ILE A 183 6.32 29.85 21.28
C ILE A 183 7.17 29.33 20.13
N HIS A 184 7.41 28.02 20.08
CA HIS A 184 8.18 27.39 19.02
C HIS A 184 7.48 27.57 17.67
N ASN A 185 6.16 27.42 17.58
CA ASN A 185 5.39 27.66 16.35
C ASN A 185 5.49 29.12 15.88
N LEU A 186 5.33 30.09 16.78
CA LEU A 186 5.43 31.52 16.43
C LEU A 186 6.83 31.88 15.92
N LEU A 187 7.88 31.38 16.57
CA LEU A 187 9.27 31.62 16.16
C LEU A 187 9.64 30.85 14.88
N SER A 188 9.04 29.68 14.64
CA SER A 188 9.14 28.97 13.36
C SER A 188 8.47 29.76 12.23
N GLN A 189 7.25 30.29 12.44
CA GLN A 189 6.52 31.11 11.44
C GLN A 189 7.24 32.43 11.14
N ALA A 190 7.92 33.01 12.13
CA ALA A 190 8.75 34.20 11.98
C ALA A 190 10.10 33.93 11.27
N HIS A 191 10.32 32.70 10.77
CA HIS A 191 11.57 32.25 10.14
C HIS A 191 12.82 32.31 11.05
N VAL A 192 12.64 32.35 12.36
CA VAL A 192 13.74 32.40 13.34
C VAL A 192 14.29 31.00 13.61
N LEU A 193 13.40 30.03 13.84
CA LEU A 193 13.77 28.64 14.16
C LEU A 193 13.77 27.71 12.93
N GLU A 194 13.03 28.06 11.88
CA GLU A 194 12.94 27.27 10.65
C GLU A 194 13.09 28.20 9.44
N ASP A 195 13.80 27.74 8.42
CA ASP A 195 13.93 28.45 7.14
C ASP A 195 12.66 28.28 6.29
N ALA A 196 12.50 29.06 5.21
CA ALA A 196 11.36 28.99 4.28
C ALA A 196 11.16 27.59 3.67
N SER A 197 12.21 26.76 3.68
CA SER A 197 12.19 25.36 3.25
C SER A 197 11.61 24.37 4.29
N GLY A 198 11.44 24.80 5.54
CA GLY A 198 11.05 23.98 6.70
C GLY A 198 12.23 23.31 7.43
N SER A 199 13.46 23.66 7.08
CA SER A 199 14.67 23.13 7.73
C SER A 199 15.03 23.91 8.99
N PRO A 200 15.46 23.27 10.09
CA PRO A 200 15.80 23.97 11.32
C PRO A 200 17.05 24.85 11.14
N THR A 201 16.96 26.12 11.52
CA THR A 201 18.08 27.06 11.52
C THR A 201 19.14 26.64 12.56
N THR A 202 20.30 27.29 12.60
CA THR A 202 21.29 27.04 13.67
C THR A 202 20.69 27.23 15.07
N LEU A 203 19.86 28.26 15.22
CA LEU A 203 19.09 28.54 16.43
C LEU A 203 18.01 27.49 16.67
N GLY A 204 17.24 27.12 15.65
CA GLY A 204 16.26 26.04 15.73
C GLY A 204 16.86 24.69 16.15
N ARG A 205 18.04 24.35 15.62
CA ARG A 205 18.78 23.15 16.01
C ARG A 205 19.16 23.17 17.48
N LEU A 206 19.71 24.28 17.97
CA LEU A 206 20.06 24.43 19.39
C LEU A 206 18.82 24.34 20.30
N THR A 207 17.75 25.06 19.96
CA THR A 207 16.50 25.04 20.73
C THR A 207 15.90 23.63 20.77
N SER A 208 15.86 22.94 19.63
CA SER A 208 15.38 21.55 19.56
C SER A 208 16.28 20.54 20.28
N HIS A 209 17.58 20.82 20.41
CA HIS A 209 18.52 19.96 21.13
C HIS A 209 18.37 20.11 22.65
N ILE A 210 18.09 21.33 23.14
CA ILE A 210 17.95 21.63 24.57
C ILE A 210 16.55 21.25 25.08
N PHE A 211 15.49 21.62 24.35
CA PHE A 211 14.10 21.47 24.80
C PHE A 211 13.36 20.30 24.14
N GLY A 212 13.98 19.65 23.14
CA GLY A 212 13.33 18.63 22.33
C GLY A 212 12.41 19.21 21.25
N LEU A 213 11.93 18.35 20.36
CA LEU A 213 10.96 18.74 19.33
C LEU A 213 9.60 19.08 19.95
N SER A 214 8.93 20.11 19.44
CA SER A 214 7.54 20.42 19.80
C SER A 214 6.60 19.28 19.38
N ASN A 215 5.49 19.09 20.10
CA ASN A 215 4.49 18.06 19.77
C ASN A 215 3.99 18.14 18.31
N PRO A 216 3.57 19.32 17.78
CA PRO A 216 3.13 19.43 16.39
C PRO A 216 4.24 19.15 15.37
N GLN A 217 5.52 19.41 15.69
CA GLN A 217 6.64 19.01 14.83
C GLN A 217 6.85 17.51 14.81
N ARG A 218 6.69 16.82 15.95
CA ARG A 218 6.82 15.35 16.02
C ARG A 218 5.73 14.67 15.22
N GLU A 219 4.50 15.11 15.40
CA GLU A 219 3.35 14.64 14.63
C GLU A 219 3.59 14.87 13.13
N GLN A 220 3.97 16.10 12.75
CA GLN A 220 4.23 16.43 11.35
C GLN A 220 5.31 15.55 10.72
N ARG A 221 6.45 15.37 11.40
CA ARG A 221 7.55 14.54 10.89
C ARG A 221 7.16 13.08 10.77
N MET A 222 6.44 12.56 11.75
CA MET A 222 5.96 11.17 11.70
C MET A 222 4.97 10.99 10.56
N VAL A 223 3.94 11.82 10.45
CA VAL A 223 2.96 11.75 9.34
C VAL A 223 3.66 11.88 7.99
N GLN A 224 4.62 12.78 7.84
CA GLN A 224 5.40 12.92 6.61
C GLN A 224 6.21 11.65 6.29
N LEU A 225 6.80 11.02 7.30
CA LEU A 225 7.53 9.76 7.14
C LEU A 225 6.57 8.65 6.71
N LEU A 226 5.45 8.47 7.41
CA LEU A 226 4.40 7.49 7.06
C LEU A 226 3.91 7.69 5.64
N PHE A 227 3.65 8.95 5.28
CA PHE A 227 3.20 9.34 3.95
C PHE A 227 4.24 8.95 2.88
N THR A 228 5.51 9.26 3.11
CA THR A 228 6.59 9.00 2.14
C THR A 228 6.84 7.51 1.99
N GLU A 229 6.84 6.75 3.08
CA GLU A 229 6.98 5.30 3.06
C GLU A 229 5.83 4.63 2.32
N PHE A 230 4.59 5.05 2.61
CA PHE A 230 3.41 4.52 1.93
C PHE A 230 3.41 4.84 0.44
N LEU A 231 3.79 6.07 0.07
CA LEU A 231 3.95 6.43 -1.33
C LEU A 231 5.03 5.58 -2.01
N SER A 232 6.18 5.36 -1.36
CA SER A 232 7.28 4.55 -1.89
C SER A 232 6.84 3.12 -2.17
N VAL A 233 6.12 2.49 -1.24
CA VAL A 233 5.65 1.10 -1.43
C VAL A 233 4.65 0.99 -2.58
N LEU A 234 3.77 1.97 -2.76
CA LEU A 234 2.88 2.02 -3.94
C LEU A 234 3.66 2.22 -5.25
N GLU A 235 4.65 3.12 -5.26
CA GLU A 235 5.51 3.38 -6.42
C GLU A 235 6.30 2.12 -6.81
N ASP A 236 6.91 1.44 -5.84
CA ASP A 236 7.71 0.23 -6.04
C ASP A 236 6.86 -0.94 -6.55
N SER A 237 5.69 -1.17 -5.96
CA SER A 237 4.72 -2.19 -6.42
C SER A 237 4.31 -1.95 -7.87
N ILE A 238 3.83 -0.75 -8.21
CA ILE A 238 3.38 -0.43 -9.58
C ILE A 238 4.52 -0.58 -10.57
N GLN A 239 5.71 -0.07 -10.25
CA GLN A 239 6.84 -0.15 -11.16
C GLN A 239 7.28 -1.60 -11.40
N ALA A 240 7.29 -2.43 -10.35
CA ALA A 240 7.62 -3.85 -10.45
C ALA A 240 6.59 -4.62 -11.30
N GLU A 241 5.30 -4.39 -11.09
CA GLU A 241 4.21 -5.02 -11.85
C GLU A 241 4.21 -4.60 -13.32
N LEU A 242 4.37 -3.30 -13.60
CA LEU A 242 4.48 -2.77 -14.96
C LEU A 242 5.65 -3.41 -15.71
N GLN A 243 6.82 -3.51 -15.08
CA GLN A 243 8.01 -4.11 -15.70
C GLN A 243 7.78 -5.60 -16.02
N HIS A 244 7.13 -6.35 -15.14
CA HIS A 244 6.85 -7.77 -15.35
C HIS A 244 5.78 -8.02 -16.42
N SER A 245 4.80 -7.12 -16.54
CA SER A 245 3.74 -7.22 -17.56
C SER A 245 4.30 -7.25 -18.99
N VAL A 246 5.40 -6.52 -19.25
CA VAL A 246 6.08 -6.50 -20.56
C VAL A 246 6.57 -7.89 -20.98
N THR A 247 7.17 -8.64 -20.05
CA THR A 247 7.62 -10.02 -20.30
C THR A 247 6.44 -10.92 -20.64
N LEU A 248 5.33 -10.80 -19.91
CA LEU A 248 4.13 -11.58 -20.19
C LEU A 248 3.51 -11.23 -21.54
N PHE A 249 3.45 -9.95 -21.92
CA PHE A 249 2.95 -9.54 -23.23
C PHE A 249 3.76 -10.16 -24.37
N ALA A 250 5.09 -10.17 -24.26
CA ALA A 250 5.95 -10.80 -25.26
C ALA A 250 5.69 -12.31 -25.36
N LEU A 251 5.48 -13.00 -24.24
CA LEU A 251 5.14 -14.44 -24.23
C LEU A 251 3.76 -14.71 -24.83
N PHE A 252 2.75 -13.92 -24.50
CA PHE A 252 1.42 -14.03 -25.12
C PHE A 252 1.46 -13.80 -26.63
N GLU A 253 2.25 -12.83 -27.10
CA GLU A 253 2.45 -12.59 -28.54
C GLU A 253 3.19 -13.73 -29.23
N ALA A 254 4.22 -14.28 -28.59
CA ALA A 254 4.92 -15.46 -29.11
C ALA A 254 3.96 -16.66 -29.26
N VAL A 255 3.10 -16.92 -28.27
CA VAL A 255 2.07 -17.98 -28.36
C VAL A 255 1.14 -17.76 -29.56
N ASP A 256 0.60 -16.55 -29.75
CA ASP A 256 -0.28 -16.26 -30.89
C ASP A 256 0.46 -16.40 -32.24
N HIS A 257 1.73 -15.97 -32.31
CA HIS A 257 2.56 -16.16 -33.51
C HIS A 257 2.79 -17.64 -33.83
N HIS A 258 3.14 -18.46 -32.84
CA HIS A 258 3.29 -19.91 -33.03
C HIS A 258 1.97 -20.55 -33.46
N PHE A 259 0.86 -20.15 -32.86
CA PHE A 259 -0.46 -20.64 -33.24
C PHE A 259 -0.80 -20.28 -34.70
N LEU A 260 -0.55 -19.05 -35.14
CA LEU A 260 -0.79 -18.61 -36.52
C LEU A 260 0.14 -19.27 -37.55
N ASN A 261 1.39 -19.56 -37.17
CA ASN A 261 2.33 -20.33 -38.01
C ASN A 261 1.83 -21.75 -38.20
N LEU A 262 1.53 -22.42 -37.09
CA LEU A 262 0.97 -23.77 -37.07
C LEU A 262 -0.32 -23.82 -37.90
N ALA A 263 -1.18 -22.81 -37.78
CA ALA A 263 -2.42 -22.78 -38.52
C ALA A 263 -2.26 -22.71 -40.03
N ARG A 264 -1.29 -21.93 -40.51
CA ARG A 264 -0.96 -21.89 -41.93
C ARG A 264 -0.43 -23.22 -42.44
N THR A 265 0.33 -23.95 -41.63
CA THR A 265 0.87 -25.26 -42.04
C THR A 265 -0.19 -26.35 -42.01
N VAL A 266 -1.03 -26.41 -40.97
CA VAL A 266 -2.11 -27.41 -40.87
C VAL A 266 -3.16 -27.24 -41.95
N VAL A 267 -3.55 -26.01 -42.29
CA VAL A 267 -4.52 -25.74 -43.38
C VAL A 267 -3.99 -26.24 -44.73
N ARG A 268 -2.69 -26.10 -45.00
CA ARG A 268 -2.07 -26.61 -46.25
C ARG A 268 -2.11 -28.12 -46.34
N GLU A 269 -1.94 -28.80 -45.20
CA GLU A 269 -1.98 -30.26 -45.11
C GLU A 269 -3.42 -30.81 -45.17
N SER A 270 -4.40 -30.06 -44.67
CA SER A 270 -5.77 -30.55 -44.50
C SER A 270 -6.56 -30.71 -45.79
N SER A 271 -6.22 -29.98 -46.87
CA SER A 271 -6.89 -29.85 -48.20
C SER A 271 -8.40 -29.57 -48.23
N ALA A 272 -9.11 -29.83 -47.13
CA ALA A 272 -10.54 -29.62 -46.95
C ALA A 272 -10.81 -28.25 -46.31
N GLN A 273 -11.81 -27.59 -46.88
CA GLN A 273 -12.36 -26.29 -46.51
C GLN A 273 -13.25 -26.39 -45.24
N GLU A 274 -12.73 -27.02 -44.20
CA GLU A 274 -13.26 -27.14 -42.83
C GLU A 274 -12.06 -26.76 -41.94
N GLU A 275 -12.02 -25.75 -41.08
CA GLU A 275 -13.01 -25.01 -40.31
C GLU A 275 -12.24 -23.82 -39.65
N LEU A 276 -12.96 -22.91 -39.00
CA LEU A 276 -12.46 -21.71 -38.32
C LEU A 276 -11.18 -21.95 -37.47
N HIS A 277 -10.24 -21.00 -37.50
CA HIS A 277 -8.95 -21.02 -36.78
C HIS A 277 -9.02 -21.42 -35.29
N ALA A 278 -10.18 -21.31 -34.64
CA ALA A 278 -10.37 -21.66 -33.24
C ALA A 278 -10.19 -23.17 -32.97
N ASP A 279 -10.71 -24.04 -33.85
CA ASP A 279 -10.89 -25.47 -33.52
C ASP A 279 -9.84 -26.38 -34.15
N MET A 280 -8.84 -25.79 -34.80
CA MET A 280 -7.89 -26.52 -35.65
C MET A 280 -7.03 -27.55 -34.90
N LEU A 281 -6.56 -27.25 -33.70
CA LEU A 281 -5.75 -28.23 -32.94
C LEU A 281 -6.60 -29.42 -32.49
N SER A 282 -7.83 -29.13 -32.06
CA SER A 282 -8.83 -30.15 -31.71
C SER A 282 -9.24 -30.99 -32.93
N SER A 283 -9.41 -30.39 -34.10
CA SER A 283 -9.78 -31.10 -35.33
C SER A 283 -8.63 -31.96 -35.86
N LEU A 284 -7.39 -31.44 -35.85
CA LEU A 284 -6.19 -32.21 -36.20
C LEU A 284 -6.00 -33.40 -35.26
N TRP A 285 -6.18 -33.18 -33.95
CA TRP A 285 -6.13 -34.22 -32.94
C TRP A 285 -7.18 -35.33 -33.19
N THR A 286 -8.42 -34.93 -33.48
CA THR A 286 -9.53 -35.86 -33.76
C THR A 286 -9.25 -36.69 -35.02
N ARG A 287 -8.69 -36.07 -36.07
CA ARG A 287 -8.32 -36.75 -37.32
C ARG A 287 -7.24 -37.80 -37.12
N LEU A 288 -6.23 -37.52 -36.30
CA LEU A 288 -5.11 -38.43 -36.05
C LEU A 288 -5.50 -39.68 -35.25
N LEU A 289 -6.41 -39.54 -34.29
CA LEU A 289 -6.81 -40.66 -33.43
C LEU A 289 -7.92 -41.52 -34.01
N GLY A 290 -8.71 -41.00 -34.96
CA GLY A 290 -9.74 -41.75 -35.65
C GLY A 290 -10.75 -42.39 -34.68
N THR A 291 -11.10 -43.66 -34.89
CA THR A 291 -12.11 -44.38 -34.09
C THR A 291 -11.69 -44.69 -32.65
N ARG A 292 -10.38 -44.64 -32.33
CA ARG A 292 -9.85 -44.90 -30.98
C ARG A 292 -10.07 -43.73 -30.01
N ALA A 293 -10.50 -42.58 -30.53
CA ALA A 293 -10.81 -41.36 -29.78
C ALA A 293 -11.92 -41.56 -28.72
N ALA A 294 -12.97 -42.32 -29.07
CA ALA A 294 -14.15 -42.49 -28.21
C ALA A 294 -13.88 -43.31 -26.94
N GLU A 295 -12.78 -44.05 -26.89
CA GLU A 295 -12.45 -44.96 -25.78
C GLU A 295 -11.62 -44.29 -24.66
N LEU A 296 -11.12 -43.06 -24.89
CA LEU A 296 -10.16 -42.41 -23.99
C LEU A 296 -10.76 -41.19 -23.28
N ARG A 297 -10.96 -41.25 -21.96
CA ARG A 297 -11.39 -40.06 -21.17
C ARG A 297 -10.42 -38.88 -21.29
N LYS A 298 -9.12 -39.16 -21.43
CA LYS A 298 -8.07 -38.14 -21.65
C LYS A 298 -8.21 -37.46 -23.02
N PHE A 299 -8.77 -38.15 -24.02
CA PHE A 299 -9.00 -37.60 -25.35
C PHE A 299 -9.95 -36.40 -25.30
N GLU A 300 -11.13 -36.56 -24.69
CA GLU A 300 -12.13 -35.49 -24.65
C GLU A 300 -11.63 -34.29 -23.84
N GLN A 301 -10.86 -34.53 -22.77
CA GLN A 301 -10.25 -33.47 -21.97
C GLN A 301 -9.20 -32.68 -22.77
N ASN A 302 -8.25 -33.36 -23.43
CA ASN A 302 -7.23 -32.69 -24.25
C ASN A 302 -7.86 -31.95 -25.43
N ARG A 303 -8.89 -32.54 -26.06
CA ARG A 303 -9.62 -31.93 -27.17
C ARG A 303 -10.28 -30.61 -26.75
N LEU A 304 -10.96 -30.58 -25.61
CA LEU A 304 -11.56 -29.36 -25.07
C LEU A 304 -10.52 -28.29 -24.73
N LEU A 305 -9.38 -28.70 -24.15
CA LEU A 305 -8.26 -27.77 -23.90
C LEU A 305 -7.76 -27.16 -25.21
N LEU A 306 -7.54 -28.00 -26.23
CA LEU A 306 -7.02 -27.61 -27.54
C LEU A 306 -7.98 -26.75 -28.38
N ARG A 307 -9.28 -26.85 -28.15
CA ARG A 307 -10.30 -26.02 -28.83
C ARG A 307 -10.21 -24.55 -28.40
N ASP A 308 -10.07 -24.30 -27.10
CA ASP A 308 -10.22 -22.96 -26.55
C ASP A 308 -8.86 -22.22 -26.36
N VAL A 309 -7.74 -22.82 -26.79
CA VAL A 309 -6.37 -22.31 -26.50
C VAL A 309 -6.18 -20.87 -26.93
N ARG A 310 -6.49 -20.57 -28.19
CA ARG A 310 -6.27 -19.24 -28.74
C ARG A 310 -7.20 -18.22 -28.08
N GLU A 311 -8.48 -18.57 -27.90
CA GLU A 311 -9.43 -17.69 -27.23
C GLU A 311 -8.99 -17.38 -25.80
N LYS A 312 -8.60 -18.40 -25.03
CA LYS A 312 -8.06 -18.24 -23.67
C LYS A 312 -6.81 -17.36 -23.65
N THR A 313 -5.89 -17.56 -24.59
CA THR A 313 -4.64 -16.79 -24.68
C THR A 313 -4.91 -15.32 -25.00
N VAL A 314 -5.79 -15.03 -25.98
CA VAL A 314 -6.18 -13.67 -26.35
C VAL A 314 -6.95 -12.99 -25.22
N ARG A 315 -7.87 -13.71 -24.58
CA ARG A 315 -8.62 -13.23 -23.42
C ARG A 315 -7.69 -12.88 -22.26
N ASN A 316 -6.78 -13.78 -21.88
CA ASN A 316 -5.82 -13.55 -20.80
C ASN A 316 -4.90 -12.36 -21.11
N LYS A 317 -4.41 -12.24 -22.36
CA LYS A 317 -3.67 -11.06 -22.81
C LYS A 317 -4.50 -9.79 -22.67
N GLY A 318 -5.77 -9.80 -23.08
CA GLY A 318 -6.68 -8.66 -22.98
C GLY A 318 -6.87 -8.18 -21.53
N ILE A 319 -7.07 -9.12 -20.59
CA ILE A 319 -7.19 -8.79 -19.17
C ILE A 319 -5.87 -8.19 -18.65
N LEU A 320 -4.72 -8.72 -19.06
CA LEU A 320 -3.42 -8.15 -18.68
C LEU A 320 -3.21 -6.74 -19.24
N VAL A 321 -3.68 -6.45 -20.46
CA VAL A 321 -3.63 -5.09 -21.05
C VAL A 321 -4.49 -4.13 -20.23
N GLU A 322 -5.69 -4.54 -19.85
CA GLU A 322 -6.57 -3.72 -19.00
C GLU A 322 -5.93 -3.45 -17.64
N HIS A 323 -5.34 -4.48 -17.01
CA HIS A 323 -4.59 -4.38 -15.77
C HIS A 323 -3.44 -3.36 -15.87
N ASN A 324 -2.63 -3.47 -16.93
CA ASN A 324 -1.53 -2.56 -17.20
C ASN A 324 -2.00 -1.10 -17.42
N GLY A 325 -3.12 -0.90 -18.12
CA GLY A 325 -3.72 0.43 -18.31
C GLY A 325 -4.14 1.09 -17.00
N LYS A 326 -4.69 0.30 -16.06
CA LYS A 326 -5.02 0.78 -14.71
C LYS A 326 -3.76 1.20 -13.96
N LEU A 327 -2.72 0.35 -13.94
CA LEU A 327 -1.43 0.65 -13.29
C LEU A 327 -0.78 1.94 -13.82
N LEU A 328 -0.82 2.19 -15.14
CA LEU A 328 -0.31 3.42 -15.74
C LEU A 328 -1.07 4.68 -15.25
N THR A 329 -2.39 4.56 -15.07
CA THR A 329 -3.22 5.64 -14.52
C THR A 329 -2.88 5.91 -13.06
N LEU A 330 -2.60 4.86 -12.28
CA LEU A 330 -2.16 4.99 -10.89
C LEU A 330 -0.79 5.63 -10.79
N LYS A 331 0.16 5.22 -11.64
CA LYS A 331 1.49 5.83 -11.74
C LYS A 331 1.41 7.33 -12.00
N ALA A 332 0.60 7.76 -12.98
CA ALA A 332 0.42 9.19 -13.27
C ALA A 332 -0.17 9.96 -12.08
N SER A 333 -1.07 9.32 -11.32
CA SER A 333 -1.65 9.88 -10.09
C SER A 333 -0.61 10.02 -8.97
N LEU A 334 0.26 9.02 -8.78
CA LEU A 334 1.39 9.05 -7.85
C LEU A 334 2.39 10.15 -8.22
N GLU A 335 2.78 10.24 -9.49
CA GLU A 335 3.71 11.27 -9.97
C GLU A 335 3.15 12.68 -9.71
N THR A 336 1.84 12.85 -9.88
CA THR A 336 1.14 14.09 -9.55
C THR A 336 1.20 14.39 -8.05
N LEU A 337 0.99 13.39 -7.19
CA LEU A 337 1.11 13.54 -5.73
C LEU A 337 2.55 13.86 -5.33
N ARG A 338 3.53 13.14 -5.87
CA ARG A 338 4.97 13.35 -5.68
C ARG A 338 5.41 14.77 -6.04
N SER A 339 5.04 15.23 -7.24
CA SER A 339 5.36 16.59 -7.71
C SER A 339 4.81 17.67 -6.76
N LYS A 340 3.60 17.44 -6.22
CA LYS A 340 2.97 18.33 -5.23
C LYS A 340 3.65 18.32 -3.86
N LEU A 341 4.35 17.24 -3.49
CA LEU A 341 5.10 17.13 -2.23
C LEU A 341 6.50 17.74 -2.33
N VAL A 342 7.17 17.54 -3.46
CA VAL A 342 8.54 18.06 -3.70
C VAL A 342 8.54 19.58 -3.80
N SER A 343 7.44 20.21 -4.21
CA SER A 343 7.32 21.67 -4.31
C SER A 343 7.05 22.35 -2.96
N PRO A 344 8.00 23.16 -2.41
CA PRO A 344 7.82 23.90 -1.16
C PRO A 344 6.68 24.93 -1.21
N LEU A 345 6.43 25.51 -2.39
CA LEU A 345 5.42 26.54 -2.62
C LEU A 345 4.00 25.96 -2.68
N VAL A 346 3.88 24.71 -3.14
CA VAL A 346 2.60 24.00 -3.25
C VAL A 346 2.27 23.20 -1.98
N ARG A 347 3.26 22.97 -1.11
CA ARG A 347 3.07 22.39 0.23
C ARG A 347 1.95 23.10 0.98
N GLY A 348 1.82 24.43 0.92
CA GLY A 348 0.75 25.18 1.60
C GLY A 348 -0.66 25.04 1.00
N VAL A 349 -0.79 24.64 -0.27
CA VAL A 349 -2.10 24.57 -0.97
C VAL A 349 -2.72 23.18 -0.88
N ASN A 350 -1.90 22.13 -0.80
CA ASN A 350 -2.36 20.74 -0.68
C ASN A 350 -2.16 20.14 0.71
N SER A 351 -1.49 20.84 1.63
CA SER A 351 -1.44 20.41 3.00
C SER A 351 -2.81 20.60 3.61
N THR A 352 -3.43 19.46 3.89
CA THR A 352 -4.70 19.43 4.57
C THR A 352 -4.48 19.76 6.02
N THR A 353 -5.30 20.65 6.57
CA THR A 353 -5.49 20.79 8.03
C THR A 353 -6.38 19.65 8.55
N LEU A 354 -6.21 18.43 8.03
CA LEU A 354 -6.89 17.25 8.55
C LEU A 354 -6.32 16.97 9.93
N THR A 355 -7.22 16.73 10.89
CA THR A 355 -6.79 16.36 12.23
C THR A 355 -6.16 14.96 12.19
N LEU A 356 -5.33 14.64 13.19
CA LEU A 356 -4.80 13.29 13.38
C LEU A 356 -5.93 12.23 13.41
N GLU A 357 -7.07 12.58 14.02
CA GLU A 357 -8.26 11.74 14.11
C GLU A 357 -8.82 11.42 12.71
N ASP A 358 -8.94 12.43 11.84
CA ASP A 358 -9.44 12.27 10.48
C ASP A 358 -8.52 11.37 9.64
N GLN A 359 -7.20 11.53 9.82
CA GLN A 359 -6.21 10.70 9.13
C GLN A 359 -6.24 9.24 9.59
N ILE A 360 -6.36 9.01 10.91
CA ILE A 360 -6.51 7.66 11.46
C ILE A 360 -7.77 7.00 10.91
N ARG A 361 -8.90 7.72 10.93
CA ARG A 361 -10.17 7.20 10.45
C ARG A 361 -10.11 6.89 8.95
N GLY A 362 -9.68 7.84 8.12
CA GLY A 362 -9.62 7.66 6.68
C GLY A 362 -8.68 6.52 6.26
N LEU A 363 -7.54 6.36 6.95
CA LEU A 363 -6.63 5.24 6.71
C LEU A 363 -7.23 3.91 7.19
N SER A 364 -7.84 3.88 8.38
CA SER A 364 -8.46 2.66 8.93
C SER A 364 -9.57 2.14 8.03
N ASP A 365 -10.47 3.03 7.60
CA ASP A 365 -11.62 2.65 6.77
C ASP A 365 -11.17 1.95 5.48
N VAL A 366 -10.10 2.44 4.84
CA VAL A 366 -9.56 1.81 3.62
C VAL A 366 -8.76 0.54 3.95
N SER A 367 -7.96 0.54 5.02
CA SER A 367 -7.16 -0.63 5.42
C SER A 367 -8.06 -1.83 5.74
N ASP A 368 -9.10 -1.59 6.54
CA ASP A 368 -10.04 -2.62 6.97
C ASP A 368 -10.83 -3.14 5.75
N TYR A 369 -11.28 -2.24 4.86
CA TYR A 369 -11.96 -2.63 3.61
C TYR A 369 -11.08 -3.49 2.69
N LEU A 370 -9.87 -3.03 2.36
CA LEU A 370 -8.96 -3.77 1.48
C LEU A 370 -8.51 -5.08 2.14
N GLY A 371 -8.32 -5.09 3.45
CA GLY A 371 -8.02 -6.28 4.23
C GLY A 371 -9.14 -7.33 4.13
N ASP A 372 -10.40 -6.91 4.21
CA ASP A 372 -11.54 -7.80 4.04
C ASP A 372 -11.63 -8.35 2.61
N VAL A 373 -11.47 -7.50 1.59
CA VAL A 373 -11.44 -7.94 0.18
C VAL A 373 -10.31 -8.95 -0.05
N ARG A 374 -9.12 -8.67 0.47
CA ARG A 374 -7.96 -9.56 0.37
C ARG A 374 -8.19 -10.89 1.09
N LYS A 375 -8.82 -10.87 2.27
CA LYS A 375 -9.16 -12.10 3.02
C LYS A 375 -10.16 -12.96 2.27
N GLN A 376 -11.17 -12.36 1.66
CA GLN A 376 -12.14 -13.06 0.82
C GLN A 376 -11.47 -13.69 -0.40
N GLN A 377 -10.63 -12.92 -1.10
CA GLN A 377 -9.89 -13.42 -2.26
C GLN A 377 -8.97 -14.59 -1.88
N LYS A 378 -8.20 -14.49 -0.80
CA LYS A 378 -7.37 -15.59 -0.29
C LYS A 378 -8.21 -16.84 0.02
N GLY A 379 -9.39 -16.66 0.61
CA GLY A 379 -10.34 -17.74 0.88
C GLY A 379 -10.78 -18.47 -0.38
N LYS A 380 -11.18 -17.73 -1.42
CA LYS A 380 -11.60 -18.30 -2.70
C LYS A 380 -10.47 -19.00 -3.47
N VAL A 381 -9.27 -18.41 -3.46
CA VAL A 381 -8.08 -19.05 -4.06
C VAL A 381 -7.77 -20.36 -3.34
N MET A 382 -7.87 -20.37 -2.02
CA MET A 382 -7.64 -21.56 -1.21
C MET A 382 -8.70 -22.65 -1.46
N GLU A 383 -9.96 -22.25 -1.59
CA GLU A 383 -11.06 -23.14 -2.01
C GLU A 383 -10.80 -23.71 -3.39
N THR A 384 -10.32 -22.92 -4.34
CA THR A 384 -10.01 -23.40 -5.70
C THR A 384 -8.85 -24.40 -5.69
N LEU A 385 -7.81 -24.15 -4.89
CA LEU A 385 -6.63 -25.02 -4.76
C LEU A 385 -6.94 -26.36 -4.08
N PHE A 386 -7.76 -26.35 -3.03
CA PHE A 386 -8.06 -27.55 -2.24
C PHE A 386 -9.38 -28.24 -2.63
N GLY A 387 -10.34 -27.51 -3.19
CA GLY A 387 -11.59 -28.04 -3.70
C GLY A 387 -11.41 -28.89 -4.96
N SER A 388 -10.31 -28.70 -5.71
CA SER A 388 -9.95 -29.52 -6.86
C SER A 388 -9.28 -30.85 -6.49
N VAL A 389 -8.91 -31.07 -5.22
CA VAL A 389 -8.41 -32.37 -4.76
C VAL A 389 -9.62 -33.22 -4.38
N PRO A 390 -9.94 -34.30 -5.12
CA PRO A 390 -10.96 -35.23 -4.65
C PRO A 390 -10.44 -35.77 -3.33
N SER A 391 -11.11 -35.41 -2.24
CA SER A 391 -10.89 -36.02 -0.93
C SER A 391 -11.12 -37.51 -1.09
N LYS A 392 -10.05 -38.27 -1.34
CA LYS A 392 -10.00 -39.70 -1.07
C LYS A 392 -10.17 -39.80 0.43
N LYS A 393 -11.43 -39.82 0.88
CA LYS A 393 -11.77 -40.39 2.17
C LYS A 393 -11.24 -41.81 2.11
N TYR A 394 -10.08 -42.02 2.71
CA TYR A 394 -9.71 -43.34 3.18
C TYR A 394 -10.76 -43.66 4.23
N ALA A 395 -11.85 -44.29 3.80
CA ALA A 395 -12.70 -45.04 4.68
C ALA A 395 -11.78 -46.09 5.29
N ILE A 396 -11.31 -45.84 6.50
CA ILE A 396 -10.72 -46.87 7.33
C ILE A 396 -11.89 -47.82 7.58
N GLU A 397 -11.89 -48.89 6.79
CA GLU A 397 -12.84 -49.98 6.93
C GLU A 397 -12.65 -50.53 8.34
N ASP A 398 -13.67 -50.31 9.16
CA ASP A 398 -13.75 -50.73 10.55
C ASP A 398 -13.66 -52.26 10.55
N ARG A 399 -12.46 -52.79 10.82
CA ARG A 399 -12.24 -54.24 10.95
C ARG A 399 -13.00 -54.70 12.19
N PRO A 400 -14.01 -55.58 12.08
CA PRO A 400 -14.73 -56.07 13.25
C PRO A 400 -13.81 -57.03 14.02
N GLY A 401 -13.20 -56.57 15.11
CA GLY A 401 -12.37 -57.46 15.94
C GLY A 401 -11.56 -56.83 17.07
N THR A 402 -11.52 -55.51 17.25
CA THR A 402 -10.76 -54.92 18.36
C THR A 402 -11.57 -54.86 19.65
N VAL A 403 -11.30 -55.81 20.54
CA VAL A 403 -11.78 -55.87 21.92
C VAL A 403 -11.35 -54.61 22.67
N VAL A 404 -12.32 -53.85 23.16
CA VAL A 404 -12.10 -52.71 24.05
C VAL A 404 -11.77 -53.24 25.45
N VAL A 405 -10.51 -53.10 25.86
CA VAL A 405 -10.11 -53.27 27.26
C VAL A 405 -10.28 -51.92 27.94
N ASN A 406 -11.27 -51.80 28.83
CA ASN A 406 -11.45 -50.64 29.69
C ASN A 406 -10.35 -50.63 30.77
N PRO A 407 -9.59 -49.54 30.93
CA PRO A 407 -8.75 -49.38 32.09
C PRO A 407 -9.58 -48.86 33.28
N LEU A 408 -9.30 -49.44 34.45
CA LEU A 408 -9.65 -48.91 35.77
C LEU A 408 -8.96 -47.57 36.03
#